data_AF-A0A8X6S4G0-F1
#
_entry.id   AF-A0A8X6S4G0-F1
#
_cell.length_a   1.000
_cell.length_b   1.000
_cell.length_c   1.000
_cell.angle_alpha   90.00
_cell.angle_beta   90.00
_cell.angle_gamma   90.00
#
_symmetry.space_group_name_H-M   'P 1'
#
loop_
_entity.id
_entity.type
_entity.pdbx_description
1 polymer ?
#
loop_
_entity_poly.entity_id
_entity_poly.type
_entity_poly.pdbx_seq_one_letter_code
_entity_poly.pdbx_strand_id
1 'polypeptide(L)'
;MIWNPKLDCFLFRIEQQRPTSFTKRMVLSTIARIFDPLGLLGPIITWAKIFMQRLWLLEKEGVMNFLLKKKRSGVDLSTLWKP
;
A
#
# COMPACT_ATOMS: atom_id res chain seq x y z
N MET A 1 11.26 8.85 17.85
CA MET A 1 10.91 10.29 17.80
C MET A 1 11.92 11.03 18.66
N ILE A 2 12.48 12.13 18.18
CA ILE A 2 13.41 12.98 18.95
C ILE A 2 12.87 14.41 18.91
N TRP A 3 12.71 15.07 20.06
CA TRP A 3 12.34 16.48 20.09
C TRP A 3 13.56 17.34 19.74
N ASN A 4 13.42 18.21 18.74
CA ASN A 4 14.33 19.32 18.50
C ASN A 4 13.79 20.60 19.16
N PRO A 5 14.32 21.01 20.32
CA PRO A 5 13.82 22.18 21.04
C PRO A 5 14.11 23.49 20.32
N LYS A 6 15.13 23.56 19.45
CA LYS A 6 15.45 24.78 18.70
C LYS A 6 14.43 25.11 17.64
N LEU A 7 13.84 24.08 17.02
CA LEU A 7 12.85 24.20 15.96
C LEU A 7 11.44 23.89 16.44
N ASP A 8 11.29 23.63 17.74
CA ASP A 8 10.06 23.18 18.39
C ASP A 8 9.32 22.09 17.60
N CYS A 9 10.06 21.06 17.18
CA CYS A 9 9.51 20.03 16.31
C CYS A 9 9.95 18.62 16.71
N PHE A 10 9.10 17.64 16.38
CA PHE A 10 9.40 16.22 16.54
C PHE A 10 10.02 15.66 15.27
N LEU A 11 11.20 15.07 15.41
CA LEU A 11 11.94 14.40 14.35
C LEU A 11 11.61 12.90 14.35
N PHE A 12 11.21 12.41 13.18
CA PHE A 12 10.99 10.99 12.92
C PHE A 12 12.07 10.48 11.97
N ARG A 13 12.86 9.51 12.43
CA ARG A 13 13.81 8.81 11.58
C ARG A 13 13.10 7.61 10.96
N ILE A 14 12.98 7.61 9.65
CA ILE A 14 12.43 6.48 8.89
C ILE A 14 13.60 5.90 8.09
N GLU A 15 13.92 4.64 8.33
CA GLU A 15 14.88 3.92 7.50
C GLU A 15 14.18 3.49 6.21
N GLN A 16 14.58 4.11 5.12
CA GLN A 16 14.04 3.77 3.81
C GLN A 16 14.83 2.59 3.23
N GLN A 17 14.16 1.45 3.13
CA GLN A 17 14.65 0.34 2.31
C GLN A 17 14.50 0.73 0.83
N ARG A 18 15.51 0.47 0.01
CA ARG A 18 15.48 0.63 -1.46
C ARG A 18 15.46 -0.75 -2.13
N PRO A 19 14.33 -1.45 -2.07
CA PRO A 19 14.20 -2.77 -2.67
C PRO A 19 14.22 -2.65 -4.20
N THR A 20 14.66 -3.72 -4.87
CA THR A 20 14.62 -3.82 -6.33
C THR A 20 13.19 -4.01 -6.88
N SER A 21 12.26 -4.46 -6.04
CA SER A 21 10.85 -4.59 -6.37
C SER A 21 9.96 -4.23 -5.19
N PHE A 22 8.79 -3.66 -5.47
CA PHE A 22 7.82 -3.29 -4.42
C PHE A 22 6.67 -4.28 -4.35
N THR A 23 6.38 -4.76 -3.14
CA THR A 23 5.21 -5.61 -2.86
C THR A 23 4.23 -4.88 -1.94
N LYS A 24 2.94 -5.23 -2.05
CA LYS A 24 1.90 -4.69 -1.16
C LYS A 24 2.19 -4.94 0.32
N ARG A 25 2.74 -6.11 0.64
CA ARG A 25 3.14 -6.48 2.00
C ARG A 25 4.21 -5.55 2.55
N MET A 26 5.17 -5.18 1.72
CA MET A 26 6.22 -4.25 2.11
C MET A 26 5.68 -2.84 2.32
N VAL A 27 4.81 -2.35 1.44
CA VAL A 27 4.11 -1.06 1.64
C VAL A 27 3.36 -1.07 2.97
N LEU A 28 2.59 -2.12 3.25
CA LEU A 28 1.84 -2.25 4.49
C LEU A 28 2.76 -2.26 5.72
N SER A 29 3.87 -3.00 5.65
CA SER A 29 4.89 -3.04 6.70
C SER A 29 5.50 -1.64 6.93
N THR A 30 5.81 -0.91 5.86
CA THR A 30 6.32 0.46 5.97
C THR A 30 5.31 1.40 6.62
N ILE A 31 4.02 1.31 6.25
CA ILE A 31 2.97 2.12 6.88
C ILE A 31 2.83 1.77 8.37
N ALA A 32 2.88 0.49 8.72
CA ALA A 32 2.79 0.02 10.12
C ALA A 32 3.98 0.50 10.98
N ARG A 33 5.15 0.74 10.39
CA ARG A 33 6.32 1.32 11.11
C ARG A 33 6.10 2.77 11.54
N ILE A 34 5.15 3.50 10.93
CA ILE A 34 4.77 4.87 11.30
C ILE A 34 3.84 4.83 12.55
N PHE A 35 4.06 3.87 13.46
CA PHE A 35 3.26 3.73 14.67
C PHE A 35 3.27 5.05 15.45
N ASP A 36 2.09 5.59 15.71
CA ASP A 36 1.90 6.91 16.29
C ASP A 36 1.06 6.80 17.56
N PRO A 37 1.69 6.55 18.72
CA PRO A 37 0.97 6.40 19.98
C PRO A 37 0.31 7.69 20.45
N LEU A 38 0.69 8.85 19.90
CA LEU A 38 0.22 10.17 20.33
C LEU A 38 -0.76 10.84 19.35
N GLY A 39 -0.98 10.25 18.17
CA GLY A 39 -1.88 10.79 17.14
C GLY A 39 -1.33 12.00 16.37
N LEU A 40 -0.05 12.35 16.53
CA LEU A 40 0.58 13.52 15.90
C LEU A 40 0.75 13.37 14.38
N LEU A 41 0.76 12.14 13.87
CA LEU A 41 0.95 11.77 12.46
C LEU A 41 -0.37 11.39 11.78
N GLY A 42 -1.52 11.72 12.38
CA GLY A 42 -2.86 11.42 11.86
C GLY A 42 -3.06 11.71 10.36
N PRO A 43 -2.65 12.89 9.85
CA PRO A 43 -2.71 13.19 8.42
C PRO A 43 -1.87 12.21 7.57
N ILE A 44 -0.63 11.91 7.99
CA ILE A 44 0.28 11.00 7.26
C ILE A 44 -0.30 9.58 7.21
N ILE A 45 -0.83 9.09 8.33
CA ILE A 45 -1.47 7.77 8.41
C ILE A 45 -2.71 7.73 7.51
N THR A 46 -3.49 8.80 7.46
CA THR A 46 -4.66 8.91 6.57
C THR A 46 -4.24 8.83 5.10
N TRP A 47 -3.23 9.61 4.70
CA TRP A 47 -2.67 9.53 3.34
C TRP A 47 -2.15 8.13 3.00
N ALA A 48 -1.46 7.48 3.94
CA ALA A 48 -0.96 6.12 3.78
C ALA A 48 -2.10 5.10 3.58
N LYS A 49 -3.19 5.22 4.34
CA LYS A 49 -4.39 4.38 4.18
C LYS A 49 -5.04 4.57 2.81
N ILE A 50 -5.20 5.82 2.35
CA ILE A 50 -5.74 6.14 1.01
C ILE A 50 -4.84 5.55 -0.07
N PHE A 51 -3.52 5.69 0.06
CA PHE A 51 -2.55 5.11 -0.86
C PHE A 51 -2.71 3.58 -0.95
N MET A 52 -2.82 2.91 0.21
CA MET A 52 -3.04 1.46 0.25
C MET A 52 -4.36 1.07 -0.43
N GLN A 53 -5.45 1.80 -0.19
CA GLN A 53 -6.74 1.56 -0.85
C GLN A 53 -6.63 1.65 -2.38
N ARG A 54 -5.92 2.66 -2.91
CA ARG A 54 -5.67 2.80 -4.34
C ARG A 54 -4.87 1.62 -4.90
N LEU A 55 -3.84 1.17 -4.19
CA LEU A 55 -3.02 0.03 -4.59
C LEU A 55 -3.84 -1.28 -4.67
N TRP A 56 -4.83 -1.44 -3.79
CA TRP A 56 -5.76 -2.56 -3.85
C TRP A 56 -6.74 -2.48 -5.03
N LEU A 57 -7.23 -1.29 -5.34
CA LEU A 57 -8.14 -1.09 -6.46
C LEU A 57 -7.46 -1.44 -7.80
N LEU A 58 -6.21 -1.01 -8.00
CA LEU A 58 -5.44 -1.30 -9.21
C LEU A 58 -5.26 -2.80 -9.47
N GLU A 59 -5.08 -3.62 -8.42
CA GLU A 59 -5.03 -5.08 -8.58
C GLU A 59 -6.38 -5.63 -9.03
N LYS A 60 -7.48 -5.17 -8.42
CA LYS A 60 -8.82 -5.61 -8.83
C LYS A 60 -9.08 -5.25 -10.29
N GLU A 61 -8.74 -4.04 -10.71
CA GLU A 61 -8.84 -3.62 -12.10
C GLU A 61 -7.99 -4.48 -13.03
N GLY A 62 -6.74 -4.78 -12.67
CA GLY A 62 -5.87 -5.67 -13.43
C GLY A 62 -6.46 -7.08 -13.59
N VAL A 63 -6.99 -7.64 -12.50
CA VAL A 63 -7.67 -8.95 -12.51
C VAL A 63 -8.93 -8.89 -13.36
N MET A 64 -9.77 -7.87 -13.19
CA MET A 64 -11.00 -7.71 -13.99
C MET A 64 -10.69 -7.52 -15.47
N ASN A 65 -9.69 -6.71 -15.82
CA ASN A 65 -9.25 -6.51 -17.19
C ASN A 65 -8.70 -7.79 -17.81
N PHE A 66 -7.95 -8.59 -17.03
CA PHE A 66 -7.51 -9.92 -17.44
C PHE A 66 -8.69 -10.87 -17.71
N LEU A 67 -9.66 -10.93 -16.80
CA LEU A 67 -10.86 -11.76 -16.94
C LEU A 67 -11.72 -11.31 -18.14
N LEU A 68 -11.89 -10.00 -18.33
CA LEU A 68 -12.62 -9.44 -19.47
C LEU A 68 -11.92 -9.75 -20.80
N LYS A 69 -10.59 -9.66 -20.85
CA LYS A 69 -9.80 -10.06 -22.02
C LYS A 69 -10.02 -11.54 -22.33
N LYS A 70 -9.99 -12.40 -21.32
CA LYS A 70 -10.16 -13.86 -21.48
C LYS A 70 -11.58 -14.23 -21.94
N LYS A 71 -12.61 -13.56 -21.40
CA LYS A 71 -14.01 -13.69 -21.85
C LYS A 71 -14.21 -13.23 -23.30
N ARG A 72 -13.59 -12.12 -23.71
CA ARG A 72 -13.65 -11.61 -25.10
C ARG A 72 -12.98 -12.57 -26.10
N SER A 73 -11.95 -13.29 -25.67
CA SER A 73 -11.29 -14.34 -26.45
C SER A 73 -12.08 -15.66 -26.50
N GLY A 74 -13.31 -15.71 -25.99
CA GLY A 74 -14.16 -16.91 -26.03
C GLY A 74 -13.73 -18.01 -25.06
N VAL A 75 -12.78 -17.72 -24.16
CA VAL A 75 -12.32 -18.70 -23.18
C VAL A 75 -13.32 -18.79 -22.04
N ASP A 76 -13.82 -19.99 -21.78
CA ASP A 76 -14.73 -20.26 -20.67
C ASP A 76 -14.03 -20.00 -19.32
N LEU A 77 -14.60 -19.09 -18.53
CA LEU A 77 -14.09 -18.70 -17.22
C LEU A 77 -14.23 -19.82 -16.18
N SER A 78 -15.14 -20.79 -16.37
CA SER A 78 -15.32 -21.94 -15.48
C SER A 78 -14.07 -22.84 -15.42
N THR A 79 -13.24 -22.79 -16.46
CA THR A 79 -12.01 -23.57 -16.58
C THR A 79 -10.84 -23.01 -15.78
N LEU A 80 -10.87 -21.72 -15.41
CA LEU A 80 -9.80 -21.07 -14.62
C LEU A 80 -9.82 -21.43 -13.14
N TRP A 81 -10.98 -21.83 -12.61
CA TRP A 81 -11.20 -22.07 -11.19
C TRP A 81 -11.26 -23.57 -10.85
N LYS A 82 -10.76 -24.42 -11.76
CA LYS A 82 -10.54 -25.84 -11.44
C LYS A 82 -9.27 -25.93 -10.57
N PRO A 83 -9.32 -26.65 -9.43
CA PRO A 83 -8.17 -26.82 -8.55
C PRO A 83 -7.01 -27.56 -9.21
#